data_AF-A0A6B1DUM8-F1
#
_entry.id   AF-A0A6B1DUM8-F1
#
_cell.length_a   1.000
_cell.length_b   1.000
_cell.length_c   1.000
_cell.angle_alpha   90.00
_cell.angle_beta   90.00
_cell.angle_gamma   90.00
#
_symmetry.space_group_name_H-M   'P 1'
#
loop_
_entity.id
_entity.type
_entity.pdbx_description
1 polymer ?
#
loop_
_entity_poly.entity_id
_entity_poly.type
_entity_poly.pdbx_seq_one_letter_code
_entity_poly.pdbx_strand_id
1 'polypeptide(L)'
;MKAGRVRQRFGSKRLWRKQHHLAENGYASHQEWLRDWREARSDEFFVLGSRDETAGCQLCVARVADDGSQTLRLRLPDCLAPRHGKYLTIQDVRFAYGHAQVLAALESNAEYTRYRREHGEQAVRATALGQAVSYRFKRDAKGWRVFATTEMMDGPVVTDTRCGAIGVDLSADHLAVAETDASGNPVHAFRVPLVTYGKSRHQAEAIIGDAVARVVAYVRAAGKPVVIERLDFRQKRAELEGESRRYSRMLSSFSYGKVKACFLSRGYRQGMEVQQVNPAFSSVIGRVKFMERYGLSVHQAAALVLARRWLGCSERIPRRRGPPVGDGVQVAFTVPARKRVKHVWTYWGAVSGQVGPVLAVQHRLGRRRCPPNPVQAARGVA
;
A
#
# COMPACT_ATOMS: atom_id res chain seq x y z
N MET A 1 4.40 -24.72 -7.02
CA MET A 1 3.56 -24.18 -5.93
C MET A 1 2.61 -25.28 -5.49
N LYS A 2 2.55 -25.67 -4.21
CA LYS A 2 1.47 -26.54 -3.71
C LYS A 2 0.30 -25.66 -3.27
N ALA A 3 -0.82 -25.81 -3.95
CA ALA A 3 -2.08 -25.16 -3.64
C ALA A 3 -2.63 -25.61 -2.27
N GLY A 4 -3.40 -24.74 -1.62
CA GLY A 4 -4.50 -25.19 -0.76
C GLY A 4 -4.20 -25.54 0.71
N ARG A 5 -3.28 -24.85 1.41
CA ARG A 5 -3.29 -24.89 2.89
C ARG A 5 -3.49 -23.51 3.48
N VAL A 6 -4.77 -23.10 3.58
CA VAL A 6 -5.17 -22.05 4.52
C VAL A 6 -4.94 -22.60 5.93
N ARG A 7 -3.93 -22.07 6.62
CA ARG A 7 -3.65 -22.46 8.00
C ARG A 7 -4.51 -21.62 8.94
N GLN A 8 -5.76 -22.01 9.14
CA GLN A 8 -6.53 -21.53 10.29
C GLN A 8 -6.12 -22.33 11.53
N ARG A 9 -5.04 -21.92 12.19
CA ARG A 9 -4.83 -22.22 13.60
C ARG A 9 -4.34 -20.94 14.26
N PHE A 10 -5.15 -20.39 15.15
CA PHE A 10 -4.69 -19.46 16.17
C PHE A 10 -3.62 -20.18 17.01
N GLY A 11 -2.59 -19.48 17.50
CA GLY A 11 -1.41 -20.13 18.09
C GLY A 11 -0.39 -20.64 17.05
N SER A 12 0.82 -20.08 17.06
CA SER A 12 1.86 -20.37 16.06
C SER A 12 2.39 -21.81 16.18
N LYS A 13 2.84 -22.41 15.06
CA LYS A 13 3.60 -23.69 15.05
C LYS A 13 4.82 -23.64 15.99
N ARG A 14 5.37 -22.43 16.22
CA ARG A 14 6.43 -22.19 17.19
C ARG A 14 5.96 -22.49 18.63
N LEU A 15 4.81 -21.94 19.05
CA LEU A 15 4.23 -22.19 20.38
C LEU A 15 3.89 -23.68 20.57
N TRP A 16 3.39 -24.36 19.53
CA TRP A 16 3.11 -25.79 19.59
C TRP A 16 4.39 -26.61 19.89
N ARG A 17 5.50 -26.28 19.23
CA ARG A 17 6.77 -27.00 19.37
C ARG A 17 7.41 -26.84 20.75
N LYS A 18 7.09 -25.77 21.48
CA LYS A 18 7.62 -25.53 22.82
C LYS A 18 7.27 -26.65 23.82
N GLN A 19 6.21 -27.42 23.56
CA GLN A 19 5.79 -28.53 24.42
C GLN A 19 6.85 -29.63 24.56
N HIS A 20 7.75 -29.77 23.58
CA HIS A 20 8.77 -30.83 23.55
C HIS A 20 10.04 -30.46 24.32
N HIS A 21 10.24 -29.18 24.65
CA HIS A 21 11.43 -28.66 25.33
C HIS A 21 11.01 -27.59 26.34
N LEU A 22 10.34 -27.98 27.42
CA LEU A 22 9.68 -27.04 28.35
C LEU A 22 10.67 -26.09 29.04
N ALA A 23 11.73 -26.63 29.66
CA ALA A 23 12.72 -25.85 30.39
C ALA A 23 13.47 -24.85 29.49
N GLU A 24 13.90 -25.28 28.29
CA GLU A 24 14.55 -24.40 27.29
C GLU A 24 13.64 -23.24 26.84
N ASN A 25 12.33 -23.43 26.93
CA ASN A 25 11.32 -22.47 26.49
C ASN A 25 10.76 -21.62 27.64
N GLY A 26 11.28 -21.78 28.86
CA GLY A 26 10.87 -21.03 30.05
C GLY A 26 9.60 -21.53 30.72
N TYR A 27 9.19 -22.79 30.49
CA TYR A 27 8.02 -23.38 31.15
C TYR A 27 8.45 -24.30 32.29
N ALA A 28 7.88 -24.09 33.48
CA ALA A 28 8.06 -24.94 34.65
C ALA A 28 7.28 -26.25 34.55
N SER A 29 6.18 -26.28 33.77
CA SER A 29 5.38 -27.49 33.57
C SER A 29 4.65 -27.53 32.23
N HIS A 30 4.20 -28.73 31.86
CA HIS A 30 3.35 -28.89 30.67
C HIS A 30 2.00 -28.16 30.82
N GLN A 31 1.48 -28.03 32.05
CA GLN A 31 0.23 -27.30 32.32
C GLN A 31 0.38 -25.81 32.06
N GLU A 32 1.53 -25.23 32.38
CA GLU A 32 1.86 -23.82 32.11
C GLU A 32 1.90 -23.57 30.60
N TRP A 33 2.61 -24.42 29.85
CA TRP A 33 2.60 -24.37 28.39
C TRP A 33 1.18 -24.53 27.82
N LEU A 34 0.38 -25.45 28.35
CA LEU A 34 -0.98 -25.70 27.87
C LEU A 34 -1.89 -24.50 28.13
N ARG A 35 -1.68 -23.77 29.24
CA ARG A 35 -2.38 -22.53 29.55
C ARG A 35 -2.06 -21.45 28.53
N ASP A 36 -0.78 -21.18 28.30
CA ASP A 36 -0.30 -20.24 27.27
C ASP A 36 -0.81 -20.62 25.87
N TRP A 37 -0.78 -21.91 25.54
CA TRP A 37 -1.26 -22.44 24.27
C TRP A 37 -2.75 -22.20 24.08
N ARG A 38 -3.56 -22.38 25.13
CA ARG A 38 -5.01 -22.12 25.10
C ARG A 38 -5.33 -20.63 25.09
N GLU A 39 -4.61 -19.84 25.86
CA GLU A 39 -4.78 -18.39 25.94
C GLU A 39 -4.51 -17.74 24.57
N ALA A 40 -3.40 -18.10 23.92
CA ALA A 40 -3.05 -17.65 22.57
C ALA A 40 -4.01 -18.11 21.45
N ARG A 41 -5.07 -18.85 21.80
CA ARG A 41 -6.08 -19.42 20.90
C ARG A 41 -7.51 -19.05 21.26
N SER A 42 -7.71 -18.44 22.43
CA SER A 42 -9.03 -18.06 22.95
C SER A 42 -9.22 -16.54 22.98
N ASP A 43 -8.22 -15.79 22.51
CA ASP A 43 -8.26 -14.34 22.40
C ASP A 43 -9.04 -13.86 21.18
N GLU A 44 -9.35 -14.70 20.18
CA GLU A 44 -10.22 -14.29 19.09
C GLU A 44 -11.10 -15.41 18.52
N PHE A 45 -12.27 -14.99 18.02
CA PHE A 45 -13.12 -15.81 17.17
C PHE A 45 -13.75 -14.96 16.06
N PHE A 46 -14.11 -15.63 14.98
CA PHE A 46 -14.62 -15.00 13.77
C PHE A 46 -15.97 -15.61 13.39
N VAL A 47 -16.95 -14.74 13.20
CA VAL A 47 -18.28 -15.08 12.74
C VAL A 47 -18.38 -14.61 11.30
N LEU A 48 -18.33 -15.57 10.38
CA LEU A 48 -18.44 -15.31 8.96
C LEU A 48 -19.88 -14.88 8.65
N GLY A 49 -20.00 -13.80 7.89
CA GLY A 49 -21.28 -13.35 7.35
C GLY A 49 -21.44 -13.78 5.89
N SER A 50 -22.68 -13.88 5.44
CA SER A 50 -23.05 -14.10 4.05
C SER A 50 -24.20 -13.20 3.65
N ARG A 51 -24.29 -12.82 2.37
CA ARG A 51 -25.31 -11.89 1.85
C ARG A 51 -26.73 -12.41 2.04
N ASP A 52 -26.91 -13.72 1.89
CA ASP A 52 -28.19 -14.41 2.00
C ASP A 52 -28.65 -14.64 3.45
N GLU A 53 -27.77 -14.35 4.42
CA GLU A 53 -28.07 -14.45 5.84
C GLU A 53 -28.78 -13.19 6.37
N THR A 54 -29.57 -13.36 7.43
CA THR A 54 -30.27 -12.24 8.08
C THR A 54 -29.26 -11.19 8.56
N ALA A 55 -29.47 -9.93 8.15
CA ALA A 55 -28.57 -8.81 8.43
C ALA A 55 -27.10 -9.08 8.01
N GLY A 56 -26.89 -9.94 7.02
CA GLY A 56 -25.56 -10.29 6.53
C GLY A 56 -24.77 -11.25 7.42
N CYS A 57 -25.33 -11.70 8.56
CA CYS A 57 -24.73 -12.71 9.45
C CYS A 57 -25.75 -13.36 10.40
N GLN A 58 -26.07 -14.63 10.18
CA GLN A 58 -27.09 -15.34 10.96
C GLN A 58 -26.64 -15.64 12.39
N LEU A 59 -25.34 -15.89 12.59
CA LEU A 59 -24.76 -16.19 13.90
C LEU A 59 -24.50 -14.92 14.73
N CYS A 60 -24.47 -13.74 14.11
CA CYS A 60 -24.34 -12.46 14.80
C CYS A 60 -25.17 -11.38 14.09
N VAL A 61 -26.45 -11.30 14.46
CA VAL A 61 -27.39 -10.38 13.83
C VAL A 61 -27.27 -9.01 14.48
N ALA A 62 -26.94 -7.98 13.69
CA ALA A 62 -26.95 -6.60 14.15
C ALA A 62 -28.32 -5.94 13.91
N ARG A 63 -28.75 -5.11 14.84
CA ARG A 63 -29.89 -4.19 14.69
C ARG A 63 -29.43 -2.78 14.99
N VAL A 64 -29.87 -1.84 14.16
CA VAL A 64 -29.59 -0.42 14.32
C VAL A 64 -30.68 0.20 15.18
N ALA A 65 -30.30 0.96 16.21
CA ALA A 65 -31.20 1.78 17.01
C ALA A 65 -31.33 3.18 16.41
N ASP A 66 -32.33 3.95 16.86
CA ASP A 66 -32.63 5.29 16.31
C ASP A 66 -31.48 6.30 16.48
N ASP A 67 -30.65 6.11 17.51
CA ASP A 67 -29.45 6.91 17.75
C ASP A 67 -28.25 6.51 16.85
N GLY A 68 -28.44 5.50 16.00
CA GLY A 68 -27.43 4.92 15.12
C GLY A 68 -26.47 3.95 15.81
N SER A 69 -26.67 3.63 17.10
CA SER A 69 -25.93 2.55 17.76
C SER A 69 -26.41 1.18 17.27
N GLN A 70 -25.58 0.16 17.45
CA GLN A 70 -25.89 -1.21 17.04
C GLN A 70 -26.04 -2.12 18.25
N THR A 71 -27.09 -2.92 18.24
CA THR A 71 -27.24 -4.07 19.13
C THR A 71 -26.87 -5.34 18.38
N LEU A 72 -25.79 -6.01 18.80
CA LEU A 72 -25.34 -7.28 18.24
C LEU A 72 -25.95 -8.45 19.03
N ARG A 73 -26.66 -9.33 18.34
CA ARG A 73 -27.20 -10.57 18.90
C ARG A 73 -26.38 -11.76 18.43
N LEU A 74 -25.43 -12.19 19.26
CA LEU A 74 -24.53 -13.31 19.00
C LEU A 74 -25.16 -14.64 19.43
N ARG A 75 -25.23 -15.62 18.53
CA ARG A 75 -25.67 -16.98 18.81
C ARG A 75 -24.60 -17.71 19.61
N LEU A 76 -24.98 -18.21 20.79
CA LEU A 76 -24.09 -19.04 21.61
C LEU A 76 -24.16 -20.52 21.19
N PRO A 77 -23.05 -21.27 21.29
CA PRO A 77 -23.06 -22.72 21.16
C PRO A 77 -24.04 -23.37 22.13
N ASP A 78 -24.67 -24.47 21.72
CA ASP A 78 -25.73 -25.11 22.52
C ASP A 78 -25.25 -25.61 23.89
N CYS A 79 -23.96 -25.94 24.03
CA CYS A 79 -23.38 -26.31 25.32
C CYS A 79 -23.37 -25.15 26.35
N LEU A 80 -23.46 -23.90 25.90
CA LEU A 80 -23.55 -22.72 26.77
C LEU A 80 -24.99 -22.27 27.01
N ALA A 81 -25.94 -22.75 26.20
CA ALA A 81 -27.33 -22.32 26.24
C ALA A 81 -28.03 -22.55 27.60
N PRO A 82 -27.80 -23.66 28.34
CA PRO A 82 -28.42 -23.86 29.66
C PRO A 82 -28.01 -22.82 30.70
N ARG A 83 -26.82 -22.22 30.57
CA ARG A 83 -26.29 -21.27 31.56
C ARG A 83 -26.44 -19.81 31.15
N HIS A 84 -26.34 -19.52 29.86
CA HIS A 84 -26.26 -18.15 29.34
C HIS A 84 -27.38 -17.82 28.34
N GLY A 85 -28.30 -18.75 28.13
CA GLY A 85 -29.33 -18.63 27.11
C GLY A 85 -28.81 -18.84 25.70
N LYS A 86 -29.73 -18.80 24.74
CA LYS A 86 -29.44 -19.07 23.32
C LYS A 86 -28.61 -17.98 22.64
N TYR A 87 -28.65 -16.76 23.16
CA TYR A 87 -28.04 -15.58 22.54
C TYR A 87 -27.40 -14.68 23.59
N LEU A 88 -26.25 -14.10 23.25
CA LEU A 88 -25.64 -13.00 23.95
C LEU A 88 -25.98 -11.69 23.21
N THR A 89 -26.47 -10.70 23.95
CA THR A 89 -26.79 -9.38 23.41
C THR A 89 -25.72 -8.38 23.84
N ILE A 90 -25.14 -7.67 22.87
CA ILE A 90 -24.15 -6.61 23.09
C ILE A 90 -24.76 -5.31 22.59
N GLN A 91 -25.03 -4.39 23.52
CA GLN A 91 -25.68 -3.12 23.24
C GLN A 91 -24.67 -2.00 22.97
N ASP A 92 -25.15 -0.89 22.44
CA ASP A 92 -24.41 0.37 22.27
C ASP A 92 -23.11 0.25 21.45
N VAL A 93 -23.08 -0.66 20.47
CA VAL A 93 -21.89 -0.85 19.63
C VAL A 93 -21.81 0.26 18.59
N ARG A 94 -20.69 0.99 18.61
CA ARG A 94 -20.33 1.98 17.60
C ARG A 94 -18.92 1.72 17.08
N PHE A 95 -18.74 1.77 15.77
CA PHE A 95 -17.44 1.59 15.16
C PHE A 95 -16.74 2.93 15.00
N ALA A 96 -15.53 3.08 15.54
CA ALA A 96 -14.76 4.33 15.39
C ALA A 96 -14.43 4.66 13.91
N TYR A 97 -14.37 3.63 13.06
CA TYR A 97 -14.10 3.75 11.64
C TYR A 97 -15.08 2.90 10.86
N GLY A 98 -15.60 3.43 9.75
CA GLY A 98 -16.47 2.64 8.86
C GLY A 98 -17.91 2.49 9.35
N HIS A 99 -18.34 3.21 10.41
CA HIS A 99 -19.67 3.04 10.99
C HIS A 99 -20.79 3.26 9.99
N ALA A 100 -20.72 4.36 9.24
CA ALA A 100 -21.69 4.68 8.20
C ALA A 100 -21.79 3.58 7.13
N GLN A 101 -20.67 2.97 6.76
CA GLN A 101 -20.63 1.88 5.78
C GLN A 101 -21.27 0.60 6.33
N VAL A 102 -21.05 0.29 7.61
CA VAL A 102 -21.73 -0.83 8.28
C VAL A 102 -23.23 -0.57 8.36
N LEU A 103 -23.65 0.66 8.69
CA LEU A 103 -25.07 1.02 8.71
C LEU A 103 -25.71 0.88 7.33
N ALA A 104 -25.07 1.39 6.27
CA ALA A 104 -25.55 1.25 4.90
C ALA A 104 -25.66 -0.22 4.47
N ALA A 105 -24.70 -1.07 4.86
CA ALA A 105 -24.76 -2.50 4.60
C ALA A 105 -25.96 -3.17 5.30
N LEU A 106 -26.23 -2.79 6.55
CA LEU A 106 -27.37 -3.30 7.32
C LEU A 106 -28.71 -2.80 6.76
N GLU A 107 -28.77 -1.57 6.27
CA GLU A 107 -29.93 -1.01 5.58
C GLU A 107 -30.22 -1.76 4.28
N SER A 108 -29.20 -1.97 3.43
CA SER A 108 -29.32 -2.79 2.22
C SER A 108 -29.77 -4.23 2.52
N ASN A 109 -29.31 -4.81 3.64
CA ASN A 109 -29.77 -6.13 4.09
C ASN A 109 -31.24 -6.14 4.54
N ALA A 110 -31.72 -5.06 5.15
CA ALA A 110 -33.12 -4.91 5.52
C ALA A 110 -34.01 -4.81 4.27
N GLU A 111 -33.58 -4.05 3.26
CA GLU A 111 -34.23 -3.98 1.95
C GLU A 111 -34.26 -5.33 1.24
N TYR A 112 -33.13 -6.03 1.18
CA TYR A 112 -33.06 -7.38 0.62
C TYR A 112 -34.03 -8.35 1.31
N THR A 113 -34.16 -8.26 2.63
CA THR A 113 -35.10 -9.08 3.40
C THR A 113 -36.55 -8.78 3.04
N ARG A 114 -36.93 -7.51 2.83
CA ARG A 114 -38.27 -7.12 2.38
C ARG A 114 -38.53 -7.62 0.96
N TYR A 115 -37.60 -7.37 0.05
CA TYR A 115 -37.68 -7.81 -1.34
C TYR A 115 -37.84 -9.33 -1.47
N ARG A 116 -37.09 -10.11 -0.67
CA ARG A 116 -37.19 -11.57 -0.61
C ARG A 116 -38.55 -12.06 -0.11
N ARG A 117 -39.21 -11.35 0.80
CA ARG A 117 -40.56 -11.73 1.27
C ARG A 117 -41.61 -11.55 0.17
N GLU A 118 -41.44 -10.54 -0.67
CA GLU A 118 -42.36 -10.23 -1.77
C GLU A 118 -42.13 -11.12 -3.00
N HIS A 119 -40.87 -11.40 -3.35
CA HIS A 119 -40.49 -12.05 -4.62
C HIS A 119 -39.99 -13.49 -4.47
N GLY A 120 -39.94 -14.03 -3.24
CA GLY A 120 -39.56 -15.42 -2.96
C GLY A 120 -38.18 -15.79 -3.51
N GLU A 121 -38.09 -16.92 -4.23
CA GLU A 121 -36.84 -17.44 -4.80
C GLU A 121 -36.24 -16.54 -5.90
N GLN A 122 -37.05 -15.72 -6.57
CA GLN A 122 -36.57 -14.80 -7.61
C GLN A 122 -35.64 -13.72 -7.03
N ALA A 123 -35.75 -13.43 -5.73
CA ALA A 123 -34.91 -12.46 -5.04
C ALA A 123 -33.42 -12.83 -5.02
N VAL A 124 -33.08 -14.11 -5.16
CA VAL A 124 -31.67 -14.58 -5.19
C VAL A 124 -30.89 -13.97 -6.37
N ARG A 125 -31.60 -13.55 -7.43
CA ARG A 125 -31.02 -12.91 -8.61
C ARG A 125 -30.74 -11.41 -8.44
N ALA A 126 -31.26 -10.77 -7.39
CA ALA A 126 -31.02 -9.36 -7.11
C ALA A 126 -29.61 -9.18 -6.54
N THR A 127 -28.61 -9.06 -7.41
CA THR A 127 -27.21 -8.88 -7.01
C THR A 127 -26.91 -7.50 -6.44
N ALA A 128 -27.81 -6.52 -6.66
CA ALA A 128 -27.67 -5.15 -6.21
C ALA A 128 -28.07 -4.91 -4.74
N LEU A 129 -28.69 -5.88 -4.07
CA LEU A 129 -29.20 -5.74 -2.70
C LEU A 129 -28.56 -6.76 -1.75
N GLY A 130 -28.35 -6.32 -0.51
CA GLY A 130 -27.76 -7.12 0.56
C GLY A 130 -26.24 -7.20 0.46
N GLN A 131 -25.60 -7.30 1.62
CA GLN A 131 -24.16 -7.42 1.77
C GLN A 131 -23.80 -8.35 2.93
N ALA A 132 -22.74 -9.15 2.76
CA ALA A 132 -22.19 -9.94 3.84
C ALA A 132 -21.57 -9.01 4.91
N VAL A 133 -21.84 -9.26 6.18
CA VAL A 133 -21.24 -8.53 7.30
C VAL A 133 -20.62 -9.53 8.27
N SER A 134 -19.31 -9.67 8.24
CA SER A 134 -18.60 -10.59 9.14
C SER A 134 -18.12 -9.89 10.40
N TYR A 135 -18.17 -10.57 11.55
CA TYR A 135 -17.74 -10.03 12.84
C TYR A 135 -16.54 -10.79 13.38
N ARG A 136 -15.47 -10.07 13.75
CA ARG A 136 -14.35 -10.62 14.52
C ARG A 136 -14.39 -10.08 15.93
N PHE A 137 -14.43 -10.98 16.89
CA PHE A 137 -14.30 -10.66 18.30
C PHE A 137 -12.87 -10.94 18.71
N LYS A 138 -12.21 -9.94 19.30
CA LYS A 138 -10.82 -10.05 19.73
C LYS A 138 -10.63 -9.45 21.10
N ARG A 139 -10.09 -10.22 22.02
CA ARG A 139 -9.65 -9.82 23.33
C ARG A 139 -8.22 -9.29 23.26
N ASP A 140 -8.00 -8.15 23.88
CA ASP A 140 -6.68 -7.62 24.17
C ASP A 140 -6.53 -7.39 25.68
N ALA A 141 -5.42 -6.76 26.11
CA ALA A 141 -5.16 -6.45 27.51
C ALA A 141 -6.17 -5.49 28.15
N LYS A 142 -6.95 -4.74 27.35
CA LYS A 142 -7.96 -3.79 27.82
C LYS A 142 -9.36 -4.39 27.83
N GLY A 143 -9.64 -5.38 26.98
CA GLY A 143 -10.93 -6.05 26.93
C GLY A 143 -11.26 -6.63 25.56
N TRP A 144 -12.55 -6.90 25.32
CA TRP A 144 -13.03 -7.37 24.03
C TRP A 144 -13.29 -6.20 23.07
N ARG A 145 -12.93 -6.40 21.80
CA ARG A 145 -13.25 -5.52 20.68
C ARG A 145 -13.97 -6.31 19.60
N VAL A 146 -14.89 -5.64 18.92
CA VAL A 146 -15.59 -6.18 17.76
C VAL A 146 -15.13 -5.43 16.52
N PHE A 147 -14.78 -6.17 15.48
CA PHE A 147 -14.50 -5.65 14.15
C PHE A 147 -15.56 -6.15 13.19
N ALA A 148 -16.23 -5.25 12.48
CA ALA A 148 -17.11 -5.59 11.36
C ALA A 148 -16.32 -5.49 10.05
N THR A 149 -16.57 -6.44 9.14
CA THR A 149 -16.05 -6.43 7.77
C THR A 149 -17.21 -6.62 6.82
N THR A 150 -17.37 -5.68 5.91
CA THR A 150 -18.37 -5.74 4.85
C THR A 150 -17.75 -5.24 3.54
N GLU A 151 -18.40 -5.54 2.43
CA GLU A 151 -18.02 -5.01 1.14
C GLU A 151 -18.34 -3.52 1.12
N MET A 152 -17.35 -2.69 0.81
CA MET A 152 -17.59 -1.26 0.62
C MET A 152 -18.14 -1.09 -0.79
N MET A 153 -19.23 -0.35 -0.95
CA MET A 153 -19.74 -0.01 -2.28
C MET A 153 -18.78 0.99 -2.94
N ASP A 154 -18.49 0.80 -4.22
CA ASP A 154 -17.66 1.70 -4.99
C ASP A 154 -18.36 3.07 -5.10
N GLY A 155 -17.72 4.11 -4.57
CA GLY A 155 -18.19 5.49 -4.73
C GLY A 155 -18.02 5.96 -6.19
N PRO A 156 -18.67 7.08 -6.57
CA PRO A 156 -18.49 7.64 -7.90
C PRO A 156 -17.01 7.99 -8.12
N VAL A 157 -16.49 7.62 -9.29
CA VAL A 157 -15.12 7.93 -9.66
C VAL A 157 -15.01 9.44 -9.91
N VAL A 158 -14.14 10.12 -9.17
CA VAL A 158 -13.93 11.58 -9.25
C VAL A 158 -12.73 11.96 -10.13
N THR A 159 -12.09 10.97 -10.76
CA THR A 159 -10.93 11.16 -11.63
C THR A 159 -11.25 10.82 -13.07
N ASP A 160 -10.55 11.48 -14.01
CA ASP A 160 -10.69 11.22 -15.44
C ASP A 160 -9.32 11.10 -16.11
N THR A 161 -9.06 9.93 -16.69
CA THR A 161 -7.81 9.66 -17.42
C THR A 161 -7.65 10.54 -18.67
N ARG A 162 -8.76 11.04 -19.24
CA ARG A 162 -8.73 11.97 -20.39
C ARG A 162 -8.10 13.32 -20.05
N CYS A 163 -8.00 13.66 -18.76
CA CYS A 163 -7.31 14.88 -18.29
C CYS A 163 -5.80 14.68 -18.12
N GLY A 164 -5.29 13.44 -18.20
CA GLY A 164 -3.90 13.07 -17.94
C GLY A 164 -3.78 12.19 -16.70
N ALA A 165 -2.59 12.13 -16.10
CA ALA A 165 -2.32 11.30 -14.92
C ALA A 165 -1.28 11.94 -14.01
N ILE A 166 -1.29 11.56 -12.73
CA ILE A 166 -0.29 12.01 -11.73
C ILE A 166 0.52 10.81 -11.29
N GLY A 167 1.81 10.80 -11.60
CA GLY A 167 2.74 9.77 -11.17
C GLY A 167 3.37 10.09 -9.82
N VAL A 168 3.63 9.05 -9.03
CA VAL A 168 4.32 9.17 -7.74
C VAL A 168 5.47 8.16 -7.66
N ASP A 169 6.68 8.65 -7.44
CA ASP A 169 7.88 7.86 -7.17
C ASP A 169 8.23 7.98 -5.67
N LEU A 170 8.48 6.85 -5.01
CA LEU A 170 8.86 6.83 -3.60
C LEU A 170 10.39 6.82 -3.47
N SER A 171 10.91 7.90 -2.90
CA SER A 171 12.32 8.04 -2.51
C SER A 171 12.51 7.91 -0.99
N ALA A 172 13.75 7.92 -0.54
CA ALA A 172 14.14 7.65 0.84
C ALA A 172 13.64 8.69 1.85
N ASP A 173 13.51 9.91 1.39
CA ASP A 173 13.20 11.09 2.19
C ASP A 173 12.04 11.91 1.63
N HIS A 174 11.42 11.50 0.51
CA HIS A 174 10.28 12.20 -0.09
C HIS A 174 9.45 11.32 -1.05
N LEU A 175 8.22 11.75 -1.31
CA LEU A 175 7.43 11.37 -2.48
C LEU A 175 7.69 12.39 -3.59
N ALA A 176 8.18 11.93 -4.74
CA ALA A 176 8.29 12.75 -5.93
C ALA A 176 7.03 12.61 -6.78
N VAL A 177 6.43 13.74 -7.14
CA VAL A 177 5.15 13.79 -7.87
C VAL A 177 5.38 14.48 -9.21
N ALA A 178 4.81 13.92 -10.28
CA ALA A 178 4.79 14.53 -11.59
C ALA A 178 3.41 14.36 -12.24
N GLU A 179 2.83 15.47 -12.67
CA GLU A 179 1.55 15.53 -13.35
C GLU A 179 1.74 15.64 -14.86
N THR A 180 0.86 15.00 -15.62
CA THR A 180 0.79 15.13 -17.07
C THR A 180 -0.53 15.71 -17.56
N ASP A 181 -0.48 16.25 -18.77
CA ASP A 181 -1.66 16.43 -19.62
C ASP A 181 -2.13 15.08 -20.22
N ALA A 182 -3.20 15.13 -21.02
CA ALA A 182 -3.77 13.98 -21.73
C ALA A 182 -2.79 13.31 -22.72
N SER A 183 -1.82 14.07 -23.25
CA SER A 183 -0.77 13.59 -24.17
C SER A 183 0.47 13.06 -23.43
N GLY A 184 0.44 13.07 -22.10
CA GLY A 184 1.53 12.65 -21.23
C GLY A 184 2.64 13.67 -21.07
N ASN A 185 2.52 14.91 -21.57
CA ASN A 185 3.55 15.94 -21.36
C ASN A 185 3.49 16.43 -19.91
N PRO A 186 4.64 16.72 -19.28
CA PRO A 186 4.65 17.20 -17.91
C PRO A 186 4.01 18.58 -17.81
N VAL A 187 3.12 18.75 -16.83
CA VAL A 187 2.45 20.01 -16.50
C VAL A 187 3.07 20.62 -15.24
N HIS A 188 3.23 19.81 -14.20
CA HIS A 188 3.74 20.24 -12.91
C HIS A 188 4.47 19.09 -12.20
N ALA A 189 5.47 19.42 -11.37
CA ALA A 189 6.19 18.43 -10.58
C ALA A 189 6.67 19.03 -9.26
N PHE A 190 6.57 18.26 -8.18
CA PHE A 190 6.95 18.71 -6.85
C PHE A 190 7.40 17.53 -5.98
N ARG A 191 7.87 17.83 -4.77
CA ARG A 191 8.26 16.83 -3.76
C ARG A 191 7.49 17.04 -2.47
N VAL A 192 7.10 15.93 -1.84
CA VAL A 192 6.50 15.93 -0.50
C VAL A 192 7.47 15.23 0.44
N PRO A 193 8.05 15.94 1.43
CA PRO A 193 8.98 15.33 2.39
C PRO A 193 8.37 14.13 3.12
N LEU A 194 9.19 13.10 3.32
CA LEU A 194 8.84 11.81 3.92
C LEU A 194 10.06 11.22 4.65
N VAL A 195 10.65 11.97 5.57
CA VAL A 195 11.82 11.51 6.32
C VAL A 195 11.38 10.55 7.43
N THR A 196 11.58 9.25 7.21
CA THR A 196 11.24 8.20 8.20
C THR A 196 12.44 7.71 9.01
N TYR A 197 13.65 8.10 8.63
CA TYR A 197 14.88 7.71 9.32
C TYR A 197 14.92 8.21 10.76
N GLY A 198 15.29 7.34 11.70
CA GLY A 198 15.41 7.66 13.13
C GLY A 198 14.05 7.88 13.83
N LYS A 199 12.93 7.58 13.18
CA LYS A 199 11.59 7.70 13.75
C LYS A 199 11.08 6.37 14.30
N SER A 200 10.25 6.43 15.34
CA SER A 200 9.53 5.24 15.80
C SER A 200 8.55 4.77 14.73
N ARG A 201 8.09 3.51 14.82
CA ARG A 201 7.11 2.97 13.85
C ARG A 201 5.85 3.82 13.78
N HIS A 202 5.35 4.27 14.92
CA HIS A 202 4.13 5.09 14.99
C HIS A 202 4.35 6.47 14.36
N GLN A 203 5.48 7.11 14.63
CA GLN A 203 5.86 8.39 14.00
C GLN A 203 6.03 8.25 12.49
N ALA A 204 6.68 7.18 12.03
CA ALA A 204 6.84 6.90 10.60
C ALA A 204 5.48 6.69 9.92
N GLU A 205 4.55 5.96 10.56
CA GLU A 205 3.19 5.79 10.04
C GLU A 205 2.43 7.13 9.93
N ALA A 206 2.57 8.03 10.91
CA ALA A 206 1.97 9.36 10.86
C ALA A 206 2.57 10.21 9.71
N ILE A 207 3.90 10.27 9.62
CA ILE A 207 4.61 11.02 8.56
C ILE A 207 4.20 10.50 7.17
N ILE A 208 4.12 9.18 6.99
CA ILE A 208 3.62 8.55 5.76
C ILE A 208 2.16 8.95 5.49
N GLY A 209 1.32 8.87 6.53
CA GLY A 209 -0.09 9.23 6.44
C GLY A 209 -0.31 10.66 5.97
N ASP A 210 0.47 11.61 6.49
CA ASP A 210 0.40 13.05 6.17
C ASP A 210 0.95 13.35 4.78
N ALA A 211 2.09 12.77 4.42
CA ALA A 211 2.67 12.94 3.09
C ALA A 211 1.73 12.44 2.00
N VAL A 212 1.14 11.24 2.18
CA VAL A 212 0.16 10.69 1.23
C VAL A 212 -1.11 11.55 1.22
N ALA A 213 -1.57 12.06 2.36
CA ALA A 213 -2.74 12.95 2.41
C ALA A 213 -2.55 14.21 1.57
N ARG A 214 -1.36 14.82 1.60
CA ARG A 214 -1.03 15.99 0.77
C ARG A 214 -1.08 15.67 -0.72
N VAL A 215 -0.50 14.55 -1.14
CA VAL A 215 -0.54 14.13 -2.55
C VAL A 215 -1.97 13.82 -2.97
N VAL A 216 -2.74 13.13 -2.13
CA VAL A 216 -4.16 12.82 -2.38
C VAL A 216 -5.00 14.09 -2.54
N ALA A 217 -4.80 15.10 -1.70
CA ALA A 217 -5.51 16.38 -1.83
C ALA A 217 -5.22 17.06 -3.17
N TYR A 218 -3.96 17.00 -3.62
CA TYR A 218 -3.55 17.49 -4.94
C TYR A 218 -4.20 16.71 -6.09
N VAL A 219 -4.17 15.38 -6.02
CA VAL A 219 -4.78 14.48 -7.01
C VAL A 219 -6.28 14.75 -7.15
N ARG A 220 -6.98 14.91 -6.03
CA ARG A 220 -8.40 15.24 -6.00
C ARG A 220 -8.69 16.59 -6.64
N ALA A 221 -7.87 17.60 -6.35
CA ALA A 221 -8.03 18.93 -6.94
C ALA A 221 -7.78 18.92 -8.46
N ALA A 222 -6.84 18.10 -8.93
CA ALA A 222 -6.53 17.96 -10.35
C ALA A 222 -7.55 17.10 -11.12
N GLY A 223 -8.33 16.26 -10.44
CA GLY A 223 -9.31 15.37 -11.07
C GLY A 223 -8.66 14.28 -11.93
N LYS A 224 -7.41 13.88 -11.65
CA LYS A 224 -6.63 12.93 -12.45
C LYS A 224 -6.35 11.65 -11.68
N PRO A 225 -6.28 10.48 -12.33
CA PRO A 225 -5.85 9.25 -11.67
C PRO A 225 -4.42 9.38 -11.14
N VAL A 226 -4.14 8.76 -10.00
CA VAL A 226 -2.78 8.66 -9.45
C VAL A 226 -2.16 7.32 -9.81
N VAL A 227 -0.92 7.35 -10.28
CA VAL A 227 -0.17 6.19 -10.74
C VAL A 227 1.02 5.97 -9.81
N ILE A 228 1.03 4.83 -9.15
CA ILE A 228 2.09 4.39 -8.25
C ILE A 228 2.78 3.14 -8.79
N GLU A 229 3.96 2.84 -8.28
CA GLU A 229 4.65 1.61 -8.63
C GLU A 229 3.95 0.35 -8.11
N ARG A 230 3.93 -0.69 -8.96
CA ARG A 230 3.54 -2.04 -8.57
C ARG A 230 4.74 -2.72 -7.90
N LEU A 231 4.79 -2.62 -6.58
CA LEU A 231 5.82 -3.25 -5.76
C LEU A 231 5.72 -4.78 -5.73
N ASP A 232 6.81 -5.46 -6.12
CA ASP A 232 7.12 -6.83 -5.70
C ASP A 232 8.07 -6.77 -4.50
N PHE A 233 7.56 -7.12 -3.32
CA PHE A 233 8.31 -7.06 -2.07
C PHE A 233 9.56 -7.96 -2.05
N ARG A 234 9.58 -9.05 -2.83
CA ARG A 234 10.77 -9.92 -2.92
C ARG A 234 11.86 -9.25 -3.72
N GLN A 235 11.50 -8.71 -4.88
CA GLN A 235 12.43 -8.00 -5.75
C GLN A 235 12.98 -6.74 -5.05
N LYS A 236 12.11 -5.96 -4.41
CA LYS A 236 12.54 -4.73 -3.73
C LYS A 236 13.47 -5.01 -2.56
N ARG A 237 13.24 -6.11 -1.82
CA ARG A 237 14.14 -6.53 -0.75
C ARG A 237 15.53 -6.89 -1.29
N ALA A 238 15.62 -7.61 -2.41
CA ALA A 238 16.89 -7.92 -3.06
C ALA A 238 17.62 -6.69 -3.61
N GLU A 239 16.89 -5.74 -4.21
CA GLU A 239 17.46 -4.45 -4.66
C GLU A 239 18.03 -3.64 -3.49
N LEU A 240 17.31 -3.58 -2.36
CA LEU A 240 17.76 -2.89 -1.17
C LEU A 240 18.93 -3.61 -0.49
N GLU A 241 19.06 -4.93 -0.60
CA GLU A 241 20.21 -5.68 -0.09
C GLU A 241 21.53 -5.35 -0.82
N GLY A 242 21.45 -4.91 -2.09
CA GLY A 242 22.60 -4.47 -2.90
C GLY A 242 22.99 -2.99 -2.75
N GLU A 243 22.12 -2.17 -2.16
CA GLU A 243 22.35 -0.75 -1.90
C GLU A 243 23.08 -0.50 -0.56
N SER A 244 23.58 0.71 -0.33
CA SER A 244 24.29 1.02 0.92
C SER A 244 23.42 0.75 2.16
N ARG A 245 23.97 0.11 3.20
CA ARG A 245 23.26 -0.25 4.45
C ARG A 245 22.46 0.89 5.09
N ARG A 246 22.81 2.16 4.81
CA ARG A 246 22.11 3.36 5.28
C ARG A 246 20.87 3.68 4.43
N TYR A 247 21.00 3.59 3.10
CA TYR A 247 19.91 3.81 2.15
C TYR A 247 18.83 2.72 2.29
N SER A 248 19.23 1.46 2.42
CA SER A 248 18.32 0.32 2.62
C SER A 248 17.56 0.38 3.95
N ARG A 249 18.16 0.99 4.99
CA ARG A 249 17.50 1.24 6.27
C ARG A 249 16.50 2.40 6.21
N MET A 250 16.77 3.41 5.38
CA MET A 250 15.89 4.57 5.18
C MET A 250 14.65 4.20 4.34
N LEU A 251 14.83 3.31 3.36
CA LEU A 251 13.80 2.79 2.46
C LEU A 251 13.35 1.39 2.85
N SER A 252 12.97 1.21 4.12
CA SER A 252 12.53 -0.11 4.59
C SER A 252 11.34 -0.63 3.77
N SER A 253 11.26 -1.94 3.54
CA SER A 253 10.11 -2.58 2.87
C SER A 253 8.78 -2.26 3.54
N PHE A 254 8.82 -1.92 4.83
CA PHE A 254 7.71 -1.40 5.61
C PHE A 254 7.19 -0.05 5.08
N SER A 255 8.07 0.92 4.85
CA SER A 255 7.69 2.27 4.36
C SER A 255 6.98 2.17 3.00
N TYR A 256 7.50 1.38 2.06
CA TYR A 256 6.86 1.12 0.77
C TYR A 256 5.46 0.51 0.91
N GLY A 257 5.35 -0.57 1.70
CA GLY A 257 4.06 -1.23 1.92
C GLY A 257 3.02 -0.30 2.52
N LYS A 258 3.43 0.57 3.45
CA LYS A 258 2.56 1.55 4.11
C LYS A 258 2.14 2.69 3.20
N VAL A 259 3.06 3.26 2.42
CA VAL A 259 2.74 4.30 1.43
C VAL A 259 1.70 3.78 0.44
N LYS A 260 1.94 2.60 -0.14
CA LYS A 260 1.01 1.96 -1.08
C LYS A 260 -0.36 1.69 -0.44
N ALA A 261 -0.38 1.10 0.77
CA ALA A 261 -1.63 0.85 1.48
C ALA A 261 -2.42 2.14 1.75
N CYS A 262 -1.71 3.23 2.08
CA CYS A 262 -2.33 4.54 2.29
C CYS A 262 -2.92 5.12 1.00
N PHE A 263 -2.20 5.05 -0.12
CA PHE A 263 -2.74 5.50 -1.42
C PHE A 263 -3.98 4.70 -1.80
N LEU A 264 -3.93 3.37 -1.77
CA LEU A 264 -5.08 2.53 -2.11
C LEU A 264 -6.29 2.81 -1.20
N SER A 265 -6.07 2.87 0.12
CA SER A 265 -7.15 3.11 1.06
C SER A 265 -7.76 4.51 0.92
N ARG A 266 -6.94 5.55 0.71
CA ARG A 266 -7.44 6.93 0.55
C ARG A 266 -8.06 7.15 -0.82
N GLY A 267 -7.47 6.57 -1.87
CA GLY A 267 -8.01 6.55 -3.22
C GLY A 267 -9.43 6.04 -3.23
N TYR A 268 -9.60 4.83 -2.71
CA TYR A 268 -10.89 4.16 -2.60
C TYR A 268 -11.93 5.01 -1.83
N ARG A 269 -11.58 5.52 -0.63
CA ARG A 269 -12.49 6.33 0.20
C ARG A 269 -12.92 7.65 -0.43
N GLN A 270 -12.16 8.16 -1.40
CA GLN A 270 -12.44 9.45 -2.04
C GLN A 270 -12.84 9.30 -3.50
N GLY A 271 -13.12 8.08 -3.97
CA GLY A 271 -13.49 7.81 -5.36
C GLY A 271 -12.38 8.10 -6.37
N MET A 272 -11.11 8.18 -5.95
CA MET A 272 -10.00 8.45 -6.86
C MET A 272 -9.40 7.14 -7.36
N GLU A 273 -9.13 7.07 -8.66
CA GLU A 273 -8.43 5.93 -9.24
C GLU A 273 -6.96 5.91 -8.83
N VAL A 274 -6.53 4.78 -8.27
CA VAL A 274 -5.13 4.51 -7.91
C VAL A 274 -4.63 3.34 -8.74
N GLN A 275 -3.78 3.64 -9.71
CA GLN A 275 -3.29 2.67 -10.68
C GLN A 275 -1.88 2.22 -10.34
N GLN A 276 -1.60 0.95 -10.58
CA GLN A 276 -0.31 0.33 -10.27
C GLN A 276 0.35 -0.16 -11.56
N VAL A 277 1.50 0.44 -11.89
CA VAL A 277 2.27 0.06 -13.08
C VAL A 277 3.59 -0.59 -12.70
N ASN A 278 4.07 -1.52 -13.52
CA ASN A 278 5.42 -2.07 -13.34
C ASN A 278 6.44 -0.90 -13.37
N PRO A 279 7.37 -0.75 -12.42
CA PRO A 279 8.34 0.34 -12.41
C PRO A 279 9.58 0.10 -13.28
N ALA A 280 9.70 -1.03 -13.99
CA ALA A 280 10.88 -1.41 -14.76
C ALA A 280 11.49 -0.23 -15.56
N PHE A 281 12.77 0.02 -15.32
CA PHE A 281 13.59 1.07 -15.95
C PHE A 281 13.07 2.52 -15.79
N SER A 282 12.09 2.81 -14.93
CA SER A 282 11.49 4.15 -14.81
C SER A 282 12.53 5.24 -14.53
N SER A 283 13.45 5.03 -13.59
CA SER A 283 14.51 6.00 -13.26
C SER A 283 15.50 6.20 -14.39
N VAL A 284 15.82 5.14 -15.15
CA VAL A 284 16.72 5.22 -16.32
C VAL A 284 16.05 6.00 -17.44
N ILE A 285 14.81 5.63 -17.80
CA ILE A 285 14.04 6.30 -18.83
C ILE A 285 13.86 7.79 -18.47
N GLY A 286 13.49 8.06 -17.22
CA GLY A 286 13.32 9.42 -16.69
C GLY A 286 14.60 10.26 -16.85
N ARG A 287 15.73 9.72 -16.42
CA ARG A 287 17.04 10.37 -16.54
C ARG A 287 17.40 10.70 -17.98
N VAL A 288 17.19 9.75 -18.90
CA VAL A 288 17.61 9.87 -20.30
C VAL A 288 16.67 10.78 -21.12
N LYS A 289 15.36 10.71 -20.88
CA LYS A 289 14.37 11.37 -21.75
C LYS A 289 13.86 12.70 -21.21
N PHE A 290 13.78 12.85 -19.90
CA PHE A 290 12.91 13.87 -19.30
C PHE A 290 13.63 14.79 -18.31
N MET A 291 14.65 14.29 -17.62
CA MET A 291 15.35 15.05 -16.57
C MET A 291 15.94 16.37 -17.09
N GLU A 292 16.81 16.32 -18.10
CA GLU A 292 17.41 17.52 -18.69
C GLU A 292 16.37 18.34 -19.47
N ARG A 293 15.53 17.66 -20.27
CA ARG A 293 14.57 18.32 -21.16
C ARG A 293 13.57 19.20 -20.40
N TYR A 294 13.17 18.77 -19.21
CA TYR A 294 12.11 19.43 -18.43
C TYR A 294 12.60 19.93 -17.06
N GLY A 295 13.91 19.94 -16.81
CA GLY A 295 14.48 20.40 -15.53
C GLY A 295 14.00 19.61 -14.31
N LEU A 296 13.67 18.33 -14.48
CA LEU A 296 13.13 17.48 -13.42
C LEU A 296 14.25 16.84 -12.62
N SER A 297 14.02 16.53 -11.34
CA SER A 297 14.88 15.59 -10.62
C SER A 297 14.71 14.17 -11.16
N VAL A 298 15.65 13.26 -10.85
CA VAL A 298 15.59 11.84 -11.26
C VAL A 298 14.29 11.18 -10.79
N HIS A 299 13.86 11.46 -9.56
CA HIS A 299 12.65 10.89 -8.97
C HIS A 299 11.38 11.46 -9.59
N GLN A 300 11.33 12.77 -9.86
CA GLN A 300 10.21 13.39 -10.58
C GLN A 300 10.12 12.88 -12.03
N ALA A 301 11.26 12.69 -12.69
CA ALA A 301 11.30 12.11 -14.02
C ALA A 301 10.87 10.63 -14.02
N ALA A 302 11.19 9.87 -12.96
CA ALA A 302 10.69 8.50 -12.78
C ALA A 302 9.16 8.50 -12.57
N ALA A 303 8.65 9.38 -11.71
CA ALA A 303 7.21 9.57 -11.51
C ALA A 303 6.49 9.91 -12.83
N LEU A 304 7.06 10.81 -13.64
CA LEU A 304 6.54 11.13 -14.97
C LEU A 304 6.48 9.92 -15.88
N VAL A 305 7.49 9.04 -15.84
CA VAL A 305 7.49 7.79 -16.62
C VAL A 305 6.34 6.88 -16.18
N LEU A 306 6.07 6.75 -14.88
CA LEU A 306 4.95 5.94 -14.39
C LEU A 306 3.61 6.48 -14.92
N ALA A 307 3.37 7.78 -14.81
CA ALA A 307 2.15 8.42 -15.31
C ALA A 307 1.97 8.20 -16.83
N ARG A 308 3.02 8.48 -17.61
CA ARG A 308 3.02 8.27 -19.06
C ARG A 308 2.79 6.81 -19.45
N ARG A 309 3.36 5.87 -18.69
CA ARG A 309 3.20 4.43 -18.91
C ARG A 309 1.75 3.99 -18.73
N TRP A 310 1.06 4.52 -17.71
CA TRP A 310 -0.37 4.30 -17.54
C TRP A 310 -1.19 4.84 -18.73
N LEU A 311 -0.84 6.03 -19.22
CA LEU A 311 -1.48 6.64 -20.41
C LEU A 311 -1.12 5.94 -21.75
N GLY A 312 -0.40 4.82 -21.74
CA GLY A 312 0.00 4.11 -22.96
C GLY A 312 1.03 4.85 -23.82
N CYS A 313 1.70 5.87 -23.28
CA CYS A 313 2.68 6.66 -24.02
C CYS A 313 3.93 5.85 -24.38
N SER A 314 4.49 6.10 -25.56
CA SER A 314 5.66 5.35 -26.03
C SER A 314 6.94 5.64 -25.23
N GLU A 315 7.58 4.57 -24.76
CA GLU A 315 8.88 4.59 -24.09
C GLU A 315 10.06 4.39 -25.04
N ARG A 316 9.88 4.60 -26.35
CA ARG A 316 10.96 4.45 -27.33
C ARG A 316 12.19 5.30 -26.94
N ILE A 317 13.36 4.71 -27.09
CA ILE A 317 14.66 5.38 -26.91
C ILE A 317 14.80 6.47 -27.98
N PRO A 318 15.16 7.72 -27.61
CA PRO A 318 15.44 8.79 -28.56
C PRO A 318 16.55 8.42 -29.56
N ARG A 319 16.46 8.89 -30.80
CA ARG A 319 17.48 8.63 -31.84
C ARG A 319 18.81 9.36 -31.59
N ARG A 320 18.82 10.39 -30.74
CA ARG A 320 19.99 11.17 -30.33
C ARG A 320 19.81 11.55 -28.85
N ARG A 321 20.92 11.57 -28.09
CA ARG A 321 21.11 11.88 -26.65
C ARG A 321 21.13 10.67 -25.71
N GLY A 322 22.31 10.42 -25.12
CA GLY A 322 22.38 9.92 -23.74
C GLY A 322 22.49 11.10 -22.76
N PRO A 323 22.47 10.86 -21.44
CA PRO A 323 22.45 11.90 -20.43
C PRO A 323 23.76 12.69 -20.48
N PRO A 324 23.72 13.99 -20.13
CA PRO A 324 24.93 14.78 -19.98
C PRO A 324 25.79 14.19 -18.84
N VAL A 325 27.07 14.03 -19.13
CA VAL A 325 28.15 14.01 -18.15
C VAL A 325 28.46 15.46 -17.82
N GLY A 326 28.72 15.74 -16.53
CA GLY A 326 29.11 17.08 -16.08
C GLY A 326 30.11 17.71 -17.07
N ASP A 327 29.92 19.02 -17.30
CA ASP A 327 30.56 19.82 -18.37
C ASP A 327 30.05 19.60 -19.80
N GLY A 328 28.80 19.18 -19.98
CA GLY A 328 28.16 19.19 -21.30
C GLY A 328 28.62 18.08 -22.24
N VAL A 329 29.39 17.10 -21.76
CA VAL A 329 29.80 15.92 -22.54
C VAL A 329 28.62 14.95 -22.63
N GLN A 330 28.02 14.82 -23.81
CA GLN A 330 26.97 13.83 -24.06
C GLN A 330 27.59 12.45 -24.31
N VAL A 331 27.29 11.46 -23.46
CA VAL A 331 27.65 10.07 -23.78
C VAL A 331 26.58 9.54 -24.73
N ALA A 332 26.95 9.29 -25.98
CA ALA A 332 26.06 8.59 -26.89
C ALA A 332 25.94 7.13 -26.45
N PHE A 333 24.77 6.72 -25.95
CA PHE A 333 24.53 5.30 -25.73
C PHE A 333 24.54 4.57 -27.07
N THR A 334 25.32 3.50 -27.15
CA THR A 334 25.24 2.58 -28.28
C THR A 334 23.92 1.81 -28.15
N VAL A 335 22.90 2.26 -28.89
CA VAL A 335 21.62 1.54 -28.97
C VAL A 335 21.81 0.39 -29.96
N PRO A 336 21.56 -0.88 -29.57
CA PRO A 336 21.66 -2.00 -30.48
C PRO A 336 20.80 -1.77 -31.72
N ALA A 337 21.34 -2.06 -32.91
CA ALA A 337 20.59 -2.00 -34.16
C ALA A 337 19.27 -2.80 -34.00
N ARG A 338 18.14 -2.20 -34.40
CA ARG A 338 16.81 -2.83 -34.29
C ARG A 338 16.65 -3.91 -35.36
N LYS A 339 17.37 -5.04 -35.20
CA LYS A 339 17.37 -6.15 -36.17
C LYS A 339 16.19 -7.11 -36.02
N ARG A 340 15.35 -7.02 -34.96
CA ARG A 340 14.15 -7.85 -34.71
C ARG A 340 13.10 -7.11 -33.88
N VAL A 341 11.83 -7.55 -33.95
CA VAL A 341 10.70 -7.10 -33.09
C VAL A 341 10.94 -7.57 -31.65
N LYS A 342 11.74 -6.84 -30.89
CA LYS A 342 11.95 -7.08 -29.45
C LYS A 342 11.19 -6.03 -28.63
N HIS A 343 10.78 -6.41 -27.41
CA HIS A 343 10.11 -5.49 -26.50
C HIS A 343 11.02 -4.28 -26.17
N VAL A 344 10.44 -3.09 -26.00
CA VAL A 344 11.19 -1.84 -25.80
C VAL A 344 12.13 -1.90 -24.59
N TRP A 345 11.75 -2.64 -23.54
CA TRP A 345 12.56 -2.82 -22.34
C TRP A 345 13.83 -3.64 -22.53
N THR A 346 13.93 -4.48 -23.57
CA THR A 346 15.19 -5.16 -23.88
C THR A 346 16.28 -4.14 -24.23
N TYR A 347 15.91 -3.07 -24.94
CA TYR A 347 16.84 -1.99 -25.28
C TYR A 347 17.16 -1.12 -24.06
N TRP A 348 16.18 -0.85 -23.19
CA TRP A 348 16.43 -0.14 -21.93
C TRP A 348 17.31 -0.94 -20.97
N GLY A 349 17.26 -2.27 -20.99
CA GLY A 349 18.21 -3.13 -20.27
C GLY A 349 19.66 -2.88 -20.70
N ALA A 350 19.92 -2.78 -22.01
CA ALA A 350 21.25 -2.45 -22.53
C ALA A 350 21.71 -1.04 -22.09
N VAL A 351 20.81 -0.05 -22.18
CA VAL A 351 21.09 1.32 -21.73
C VAL A 351 21.35 1.37 -20.23
N SER A 352 20.57 0.64 -19.42
CA SER A 352 20.75 0.57 -17.97
C SER A 352 22.15 0.06 -17.58
N GLY A 353 22.67 -0.92 -18.31
CA GLY A 353 24.04 -1.41 -18.11
C GLY A 353 25.12 -0.36 -18.40
N GLN A 354 24.85 0.62 -19.27
CA GLN A 354 25.76 1.71 -19.61
C GLN A 354 25.66 2.90 -18.67
N VAL A 355 24.47 3.15 -18.09
CA VAL A 355 24.20 4.29 -17.19
C VAL A 355 24.98 4.20 -15.88
N GLY A 356 25.08 3.00 -15.27
CA GLY A 356 25.75 2.80 -13.98
C GLY A 356 27.23 3.24 -13.97
N PRO A 357 28.07 2.76 -14.91
CA PRO A 357 29.46 3.19 -15.04
C PRO A 357 29.62 4.70 -15.26
N VAL A 358 28.75 5.30 -16.07
CA VAL A 358 28.78 6.75 -16.37
C VAL A 358 28.51 7.58 -15.10
N LEU A 359 27.53 7.19 -14.29
CA LEU A 359 27.23 7.85 -13.02
C LEU A 359 28.37 7.69 -12.00
N ALA A 360 29.01 6.52 -11.95
CA ALA A 360 30.16 6.29 -11.08
C ALA A 360 31.36 7.19 -11.45
N VAL A 361 31.59 7.42 -12.74
CA VAL A 361 32.61 8.35 -13.24
C VAL A 361 32.26 9.80 -12.89
N GLN A 362 31.01 10.22 -13.12
CA GLN A 362 30.53 11.55 -12.75
C GLN A 362 30.71 11.84 -11.25
N HIS A 363 30.36 10.89 -10.39
CA HIS A 363 30.50 11.04 -8.94
C HIS A 363 31.97 11.13 -8.49
N ARG A 364 32.89 10.40 -9.16
CA ARG A 364 34.34 10.53 -8.91
C ARG A 364 34.88 11.89 -9.35
N LEU A 365 34.45 12.39 -10.50
CA LEU A 365 34.86 13.69 -11.03
C LEU A 365 34.31 14.86 -10.19
N GLY A 366 33.06 14.76 -9.74
CA GLY A 366 32.46 15.75 -8.84
C GLY A 366 33.14 15.83 -7.47
N ARG A 367 33.60 14.70 -6.91
CA ARG A 367 34.37 14.67 -5.66
C ARG A 367 35.76 15.31 -5.76
N ARG A 368 36.38 15.32 -6.95
CA ARG A 368 37.67 15.99 -7.18
C ARG A 368 37.57 17.52 -7.26
N ARG A 369 36.36 18.08 -7.33
CA ARG A 369 36.11 19.53 -7.46
C ARG A 369 35.72 20.24 -6.16
N CYS A 370 35.74 19.56 -5.02
CA CYS A 370 35.74 20.30 -3.74
C CYS A 370 37.08 21.03 -3.61
N PRO A 371 37.11 22.37 -3.44
CA PRO A 371 38.35 23.07 -3.19
C PRO A 371 38.97 22.53 -1.88
N PRO A 372 40.30 22.45 -1.77
CA PRO A 372 40.92 22.15 -0.49
C PRO A 372 40.49 23.20 0.54
N ASN A 373 40.24 22.76 1.78
CA ASN A 373 39.96 23.65 2.91
C ASN A 373 40.98 24.80 2.94
N PRO A 374 40.56 26.06 3.16
CA PRO A 374 41.52 27.13 3.41
C PRO A 374 42.11 26.91 4.81
N VAL A 375 43.24 26.19 4.87
CA VAL A 375 44.02 26.02 6.08
C VAL A 375 45.03 27.16 6.17
N GLN A 376 44.74 28.07 7.11
CA GLN A 376 45.67 28.86 7.93
C GLN A 376 46.68 29.76 7.20
N ALA A 377 46.32 31.04 7.12
CA ALA A 377 47.31 32.11 7.19
C ALA A 377 47.98 32.07 8.58
N ALA A 378 49.07 31.30 8.67
CA ALA A 378 50.01 31.37 9.78
C ALA A 378 50.94 32.56 9.57
N ARG A 379 51.06 33.35 10.63
CA ARG A 379 51.96 34.48 10.83
C ARG A 379 53.43 34.12 10.52
N GLY A 380 54.15 35.07 9.93
CA GLY A 380 55.62 35.10 9.83
C GLY A 380 56.08 36.55 9.63
N VAL A 381 56.28 37.31 10.72
CA VAL A 381 57.58 37.78 11.24
C VAL A 381 58.32 38.76 10.31
N ALA A 382 58.23 40.05 10.64
CA ALA A 382 59.36 40.88 11.07
C ALA A 382 58.81 42.02 11.94
#